data_AF-A0A5C6A847-F1
#
_entry.id   AF-A0A5C6A847-F1
#
_cell.length_a   1.000
_cell.length_b   1.000
_cell.length_c   1.000
_cell.angle_alpha   90.00
_cell.angle_beta   90.00
_cell.angle_gamma   90.00
#
_symmetry.space_group_name_H-M   'P 1'
#
loop_
_entity.id
_entity.type
_entity.pdbx_description
1 polymer ?
#
loop_
_entity_poly.entity_id
_entity_poly.type
_entity_poly.pdbx_seq_one_letter_code
_entity_poly.pdbx_strand_id
1 'polypeptide(L)'
;MTSSEIKPTPVTTLDPSPTDTARVTESTSPTESTSPTESTSPTAAAVPPSHRLASDDGRWLISFHWRNDRYDHVIATAGGVKNESLLRSVNGSNDEDWPASPAIQQLSTETIDGKPTVLGVGCCGTSHFSVSVQNHPDPAGKPAVRFDWAVRLSKELDEAAIAAIEGFWLGTTYKAATRKTPDAPRKSWRLECDETAVLENIRDGEASLHRLRPKSVADQRTIQWSYWITAK
;
A
#
# COMPACT_ATOMS: atom_id res chain seq x y z
N MET A 1 50.32 -27.96 -2.58
CA MET A 1 48.87 -28.21 -2.43
C MET A 1 48.29 -28.19 -3.83
N THR A 2 47.98 -29.37 -4.35
CA THR A 2 47.67 -29.63 -5.76
C THR A 2 46.24 -29.21 -6.09
N SER A 3 46.08 -28.32 -7.07
CA SER A 3 44.79 -27.97 -7.67
C SER A 3 44.32 -29.10 -8.56
N SER A 4 43.11 -29.59 -8.31
CA SER A 4 42.44 -30.57 -9.17
C SER A 4 41.45 -29.83 -10.07
N GLU A 5 41.71 -29.92 -11.36
CA GLU A 5 40.95 -29.36 -12.46
C GLU A 5 39.76 -30.28 -12.78
N ILE A 6 38.53 -29.77 -12.68
CA ILE A 6 37.30 -30.52 -12.98
C ILE A 6 36.91 -30.26 -14.44
N LYS A 7 36.88 -31.32 -15.23
CA LYS A 7 36.53 -31.32 -16.66
C LYS A 7 35.00 -31.34 -16.83
N PRO A 8 34.39 -30.46 -17.64
CA PRO A 8 32.94 -30.45 -17.83
C PRO A 8 32.48 -31.56 -18.81
N THR A 9 31.36 -32.19 -18.46
CA THR A 9 30.67 -33.23 -19.23
C THR A 9 29.84 -32.62 -20.37
N PRO A 10 29.80 -33.22 -21.57
CA PRO A 10 28.99 -32.72 -22.67
C PRO A 10 27.49 -32.96 -22.43
N VAL A 11 26.68 -31.93 -22.74
CA VAL A 11 25.21 -31.96 -22.72
C VAL A 11 24.70 -32.56 -24.03
N THR A 12 23.94 -33.64 -23.94
CA THR A 12 23.24 -34.26 -25.07
C THR A 12 21.99 -33.45 -25.44
N THR A 13 21.95 -32.97 -26.68
CA THR A 13 20.83 -32.27 -27.29
C THR A 13 19.76 -33.29 -27.70
N LEU A 14 18.51 -33.10 -27.26
CA LEU A 14 17.34 -33.88 -27.69
C LEU A 14 16.59 -33.13 -28.80
N ASP A 15 16.26 -33.88 -29.85
CA ASP A 15 15.51 -33.50 -31.05
C ASP A 15 14.06 -33.07 -30.74
N PRO A 16 13.47 -32.12 -31.50
CA PRO A 16 12.05 -31.83 -31.45
C PRO A 16 11.23 -32.74 -32.40
N SER A 17 10.17 -33.35 -31.88
CA SER A 17 9.14 -34.03 -32.68
C SER A 17 8.18 -33.02 -33.35
N PRO A 18 7.64 -33.33 -34.55
CA PRO A 18 6.78 -32.45 -35.32
C PRO A 18 5.33 -32.45 -34.80
N THR A 19 4.71 -31.27 -34.70
CA THR A 19 3.28 -31.13 -34.40
C THR A 19 2.46 -31.12 -35.68
N ASP A 20 1.43 -31.95 -35.64
CA ASP A 20 0.49 -32.32 -36.67
C ASP A 20 -0.45 -31.16 -37.08
N THR A 21 -0.80 -31.14 -38.37
CA THR A 21 -1.60 -30.10 -39.00
C THR A 21 -3.06 -30.54 -39.03
N ALA A 22 -3.93 -29.94 -38.21
CA ALA A 22 -5.38 -30.16 -38.28
C ALA A 22 -6.12 -28.91 -38.76
N ARG A 23 -6.65 -29.05 -39.97
CA ARG A 23 -7.56 -28.14 -40.70
C ARG A 23 -8.97 -28.28 -40.14
N VAL A 24 -9.62 -27.16 -39.78
CA VAL A 24 -11.07 -27.10 -39.53
C VAL A 24 -11.67 -25.99 -40.37
N THR A 25 -12.65 -26.36 -41.20
CA THR A 25 -13.46 -25.48 -42.03
C THR A 25 -14.93 -25.58 -41.64
N GLU A 26 -15.59 -24.42 -41.69
CA GLU A 26 -17.03 -24.17 -41.89
C GLU A 26 -18.00 -24.49 -40.74
N SER A 27 -18.74 -23.53 -40.19
CA SER A 27 -19.78 -22.61 -40.74
C SER A 27 -21.18 -23.17 -40.51
N THR A 28 -21.96 -22.54 -39.62
CA THR A 28 -23.36 -22.12 -39.82
C THR A 28 -23.98 -21.54 -38.54
N SER A 29 -24.83 -20.54 -38.75
CA SER A 29 -25.37 -19.53 -37.84
C SER A 29 -26.38 -20.02 -36.79
N PRO A 30 -26.72 -19.17 -35.81
CA PRO A 30 -28.14 -18.94 -35.54
C PRO A 30 -28.53 -17.46 -35.53
N THR A 31 -29.62 -17.18 -36.22
CA THR A 31 -30.42 -15.95 -36.14
C THR A 31 -31.42 -16.11 -35.01
N GLU A 32 -31.34 -15.30 -33.96
CA GLU A 32 -32.53 -14.84 -33.24
C GLU A 32 -32.17 -13.59 -32.44
N SER A 33 -32.62 -12.45 -32.97
CA SER A 33 -32.49 -11.13 -32.38
C SER A 33 -33.78 -10.82 -31.63
N THR A 34 -33.73 -10.88 -30.30
CA THR A 34 -34.70 -10.22 -29.42
C THR A 34 -33.92 -9.51 -28.33
N SER A 35 -33.67 -8.21 -28.53
CA SER A 35 -33.09 -7.33 -27.51
C SER A 35 -34.21 -6.75 -26.65
N PRO A 36 -34.30 -7.07 -25.35
CA PRO A 36 -35.01 -6.21 -24.42
C PRO A 36 -34.14 -4.98 -24.14
N THR A 37 -34.61 -3.81 -24.55
CA THR A 37 -34.05 -2.52 -24.13
C THR A 37 -34.45 -2.27 -22.67
N GLU A 38 -33.83 -2.99 -21.73
CA GLU A 38 -33.82 -2.54 -20.34
C GLU A 38 -32.81 -1.40 -20.22
N SER A 39 -33.35 -0.18 -20.28
CA SER A 39 -32.65 1.02 -19.87
C SER A 39 -32.51 1.01 -18.35
N THR A 40 -31.55 0.23 -17.86
CA THR A 40 -31.15 0.27 -16.46
C THR A 40 -30.36 1.56 -16.28
N SER A 41 -31.02 2.57 -15.73
CA SER A 41 -30.34 3.78 -15.26
C SER A 41 -29.16 3.35 -14.37
N PRO A 42 -27.96 3.92 -14.54
CA PRO A 42 -26.81 3.49 -13.76
C PRO A 42 -27.10 3.70 -12.27
N THR A 43 -27.22 2.59 -11.54
CA THR A 43 -27.27 2.59 -10.07
C THR A 43 -26.04 3.34 -9.59
N ALA A 44 -26.23 4.47 -8.89
CA ALA A 44 -25.15 5.19 -8.27
C ALA A 44 -24.29 4.21 -7.46
N ALA A 45 -23.02 4.08 -7.81
CA ALA A 45 -22.11 3.15 -7.14
C ALA A 45 -22.11 3.43 -5.64
N ALA A 46 -22.37 2.40 -4.83
CA ALA A 46 -22.40 2.54 -3.38
C ALA A 46 -21.02 2.95 -2.86
N VAL A 47 -20.97 3.96 -2.00
CA VAL A 47 -19.73 4.38 -1.34
C VAL A 47 -19.26 3.27 -0.38
N PRO A 48 -18.00 2.80 -0.48
CA PRO A 48 -17.46 1.79 0.42
C PRO A 48 -17.52 2.19 1.91
N PRO A 49 -17.70 1.23 2.84
CA PRO A 49 -17.83 1.52 4.26
C PRO A 49 -16.52 2.04 4.89
N SER A 50 -16.63 2.86 5.94
CA SER A 50 -15.45 3.31 6.69
C SER A 50 -14.96 2.23 7.67
N HIS A 51 -13.65 2.17 7.92
CA HIS A 51 -13.02 1.25 8.88
C HIS A 51 -12.37 2.00 10.03
N ARG A 52 -12.25 1.36 11.20
CA ARG A 52 -11.65 1.97 12.40
C ARG A 52 -10.89 0.95 13.23
N LEU A 53 -9.78 1.38 13.83
CA LEU A 53 -9.08 0.65 14.90
C LEU A 53 -8.75 1.62 16.02
N ALA A 54 -8.90 1.19 17.26
CA ALA A 54 -8.54 1.98 18.44
C ALA A 54 -7.51 1.20 19.27
N SER A 55 -6.64 1.91 19.97
CA SER A 55 -5.76 1.24 20.92
C SER A 55 -6.54 0.65 22.08
N ASP A 56 -6.03 -0.44 22.65
CA ASP A 56 -6.64 -1.12 23.79
C ASP A 56 -6.75 -0.21 25.03
N ASP A 57 -5.81 0.73 25.17
CA ASP A 57 -5.80 1.75 26.22
C ASP A 57 -6.59 3.03 25.88
N GLY A 58 -7.24 3.05 24.71
CA GLY A 58 -8.02 4.17 24.20
C GLY A 58 -7.23 5.42 23.82
N ARG A 59 -5.89 5.45 23.95
CA ARG A 59 -5.03 6.61 23.68
C ARG A 59 -5.01 7.08 22.22
N TRP A 60 -5.36 6.24 21.26
CA TRP A 60 -5.48 6.66 19.86
C TRP A 60 -6.57 5.90 19.10
N LEU A 61 -7.00 6.50 17.99
CA LEU A 61 -7.95 5.97 17.03
C LEU A 61 -7.42 6.23 15.61
N ILE A 62 -7.41 5.21 14.76
CA ILE A 62 -7.27 5.36 13.31
C ILE A 62 -8.64 5.19 12.65
N SER A 63 -8.96 6.06 11.71
CA SER A 63 -10.17 5.98 10.89
C SER A 63 -9.81 6.02 9.42
N PHE A 64 -10.39 5.11 8.65
CA PHE A 64 -10.27 5.02 7.20
C PHE A 64 -11.58 5.45 6.56
N HIS A 65 -11.51 6.32 5.56
CA HIS A 65 -12.66 6.89 4.87
C HIS A 65 -12.46 6.82 3.37
N TRP A 66 -13.48 6.34 2.66
CA TRP A 66 -13.48 6.40 1.22
C TRP A 66 -13.49 7.86 0.74
N ARG A 67 -12.58 8.19 -0.17
CA ARG A 67 -12.50 9.50 -0.81
C ARG A 67 -12.06 9.33 -2.26
N ASN A 68 -12.88 9.85 -3.17
CA ASN A 68 -12.70 9.70 -4.61
C ASN A 68 -12.66 8.22 -5.01
N ASP A 69 -11.46 7.67 -5.19
CA ASP A 69 -11.16 6.33 -5.69
C ASP A 69 -10.37 5.46 -4.70
N ARG A 70 -10.11 5.95 -3.47
CA ARG A 70 -9.27 5.26 -2.48
C ARG A 70 -9.68 5.57 -1.04
N TYR A 71 -9.08 4.85 -0.10
CA TYR A 71 -9.20 5.14 1.33
C TYR A 71 -8.14 6.12 1.79
N ASP A 72 -8.59 7.24 2.36
CA ASP A 72 -7.78 8.10 3.22
C ASP A 72 -7.78 7.54 4.65
N HIS A 73 -6.70 7.74 5.41
CA HIS A 73 -6.72 7.50 6.84
C HIS A 73 -6.18 8.65 7.69
N VAL A 74 -6.73 8.74 8.90
CA VAL A 74 -6.40 9.74 9.92
C VAL A 74 -6.17 9.03 11.24
N ILE A 75 -5.08 9.38 11.92
CA ILE A 75 -4.75 8.89 13.26
C ILE A 75 -4.92 10.07 14.24
N ALA A 76 -5.72 9.86 15.27
CA ALA A 76 -6.08 10.84 16.28
C ALA A 76 -5.77 10.33 17.68
N THR A 77 -5.32 11.21 18.58
CA THR A 77 -5.19 10.86 20.01
C THR A 77 -6.56 10.92 20.71
N ALA A 78 -6.73 10.14 21.77
CA ALA A 78 -7.90 10.17 22.66
C ALA A 78 -8.23 11.59 23.14
N GLY A 79 -9.52 11.92 23.15
CA GLY A 79 -10.04 13.23 23.56
C GLY A 79 -9.77 14.37 22.58
N GLY A 80 -9.16 14.10 21.43
CA GLY A 80 -8.86 15.08 20.39
C GLY A 80 -10.07 15.39 19.49
N VAL A 81 -11.16 15.92 20.05
CA VAL A 81 -12.34 16.37 19.27
C VAL A 81 -12.02 17.67 18.49
N LYS A 82 -10.96 18.38 18.86
CA LYS A 82 -10.50 19.60 18.18
C LYS A 82 -9.16 19.32 17.50
N ASN A 83 -9.15 18.82 16.26
CA ASN A 83 -8.11 18.84 15.19
C ASN A 83 -6.59 19.01 15.50
N GLU A 84 -6.13 18.97 16.74
CA GLU A 84 -4.84 19.52 17.19
C GLU A 84 -3.76 18.44 17.32
N SER A 85 -4.17 17.17 17.31
CA SER A 85 -3.25 16.03 17.33
C SER A 85 -3.68 14.98 16.32
N LEU A 86 -3.69 15.39 15.06
CA LEU A 86 -4.01 14.53 13.93
C LEU A 86 -2.75 14.26 13.11
N LEU A 87 -2.59 13.01 12.72
CA LEU A 87 -1.67 12.60 11.68
C LEU A 87 -2.53 12.11 10.50
N ARG A 88 -2.50 12.86 9.39
CA ARG A 88 -3.31 12.56 8.21
C ARG A 88 -2.42 11.96 7.14
N SER A 89 -2.86 10.88 6.50
CA SER A 89 -2.27 10.47 5.22
C SER A 89 -2.37 11.62 4.22
N VAL A 90 -1.30 11.81 3.46
CA VAL A 90 -1.29 12.66 2.28
C VAL A 90 -1.45 11.73 1.09
N ASN A 91 -2.60 11.85 0.43
CA ASN A 91 -2.93 11.10 -0.75
C ASN A 91 -2.82 12.01 -1.98
N GLY A 92 -2.54 11.41 -3.12
CA GLY A 92 -2.58 12.09 -4.42
C GLY A 92 -3.99 12.23 -4.97
N SER A 93 -4.08 12.77 -6.17
CA SER A 93 -5.28 12.71 -7.01
C SER A 93 -5.49 11.32 -7.63
N ASN A 94 -6.65 11.13 -8.27
CA ASN A 94 -6.99 9.92 -9.01
C ASN A 94 -6.23 9.80 -10.36
N ASP A 95 -5.55 10.86 -10.78
CA ASP A 95 -4.80 10.91 -12.04
C ASP A 95 -3.29 10.70 -11.82
N GLU A 96 -2.84 10.53 -10.57
CA GLU A 96 -1.44 10.25 -10.22
C GLU A 96 -1.17 8.74 -10.22
N ASP A 97 -0.27 8.28 -11.09
CA ASP A 97 0.21 6.89 -11.10
C ASP A 97 0.96 6.52 -9.82
N TRP A 98 1.74 7.47 -9.28
CA TRP A 98 2.58 7.29 -8.08
C TRP A 98 2.27 8.36 -7.02
N PRO A 99 1.10 8.25 -6.38
CA PRO A 99 0.65 9.22 -5.38
C PRO A 99 1.52 9.21 -4.12
N ALA A 100 1.44 10.27 -3.30
CA ALA A 100 2.22 10.41 -2.07
C ALA A 100 1.97 9.31 -1.00
N SER A 101 0.88 8.56 -1.11
CA SER A 101 0.60 7.31 -0.38
C SER A 101 -0.15 6.34 -1.29
N PRO A 102 0.02 5.01 -1.14
CA PRO A 102 -0.57 4.06 -2.07
C PRO A 102 -2.10 4.11 -2.05
N ALA A 103 -2.72 3.99 -3.22
CA ALA A 103 -4.16 4.02 -3.41
C ALA A 103 -4.79 2.69 -2.95
N ILE A 104 -5.14 2.60 -1.67
CA ILE A 104 -5.87 1.45 -1.13
C ILE A 104 -7.34 1.57 -1.55
N GLN A 105 -7.84 0.60 -2.31
CA GLN A 105 -9.16 0.62 -2.95
C GLN A 105 -10.15 -0.33 -2.26
N GLN A 106 -9.66 -1.28 -1.49
CA GLN A 106 -10.49 -2.22 -0.74
C GLN A 106 -9.92 -2.36 0.65
N LEU A 107 -10.81 -2.39 1.64
CA LEU A 107 -10.51 -2.66 3.03
C LEU A 107 -11.43 -3.75 3.56
N SER A 108 -10.90 -4.58 4.44
CA SER A 108 -11.68 -5.42 5.34
C SER A 108 -11.16 -5.28 6.77
N THR A 109 -12.00 -5.58 7.75
CA THR A 109 -11.58 -5.67 9.15
C THR A 109 -11.81 -7.08 9.62
N GLU A 110 -10.73 -7.77 9.94
CA GLU A 110 -10.72 -9.16 10.36
C GLU A 110 -10.21 -9.28 11.79
N THR A 111 -10.39 -10.45 12.39
CA THR A 111 -9.72 -10.81 13.64
C THR A 111 -8.55 -11.74 13.33
N ILE A 112 -7.32 -11.29 13.55
CA ILE A 112 -6.09 -12.08 13.35
C ILE A 112 -5.37 -12.17 14.69
N ASP A 113 -5.04 -13.39 15.12
CA ASP A 113 -4.42 -13.66 16.43
C ASP A 113 -5.19 -13.02 17.60
N GLY A 114 -6.53 -13.04 17.51
CA GLY A 114 -7.42 -12.48 18.53
C GLY A 114 -7.50 -10.95 18.54
N LYS A 115 -6.90 -10.26 17.57
CA LYS A 115 -6.88 -8.80 17.49
C LYS A 115 -7.58 -8.29 16.21
N PRO A 116 -8.33 -7.18 16.29
CA PRO A 116 -8.81 -6.49 15.10
C PRO A 116 -7.65 -6.03 14.22
N THR A 117 -7.69 -6.42 12.95
CA THR A 117 -6.71 -6.04 11.92
C THR A 117 -7.44 -5.51 10.71
N VAL A 118 -7.05 -4.32 10.23
CA VAL A 118 -7.51 -3.81 8.94
C VAL A 118 -6.58 -4.34 7.87
N LEU A 119 -7.13 -5.06 6.89
CA LEU A 119 -6.43 -5.51 5.70
C LEU A 119 -6.84 -4.61 4.55
N GLY A 120 -5.87 -4.18 3.74
CA GLY A 120 -6.11 -3.35 2.58
C GLY A 120 -5.38 -3.84 1.36
N VAL A 121 -6.02 -3.66 0.19
CA VAL A 121 -5.41 -3.89 -1.12
C VAL A 121 -5.72 -2.74 -2.06
N GLY A 122 -4.84 -2.53 -3.03
CA GLY A 122 -5.01 -1.49 -4.04
C GLY A 122 -3.91 -1.51 -5.09
N CYS A 123 -3.93 -0.53 -5.97
CA CYS A 123 -3.00 -0.44 -7.10
C CYS A 123 -2.52 1.00 -7.31
N CYS A 124 -1.23 1.16 -7.62
CA CYS A 124 -0.65 2.41 -8.12
C CYS A 124 0.25 2.07 -9.32
N GLY A 125 0.09 2.79 -10.42
CA GLY A 125 0.74 2.46 -11.69
C GLY A 125 0.52 1.00 -12.07
N THR A 126 1.61 0.24 -12.23
CA THR A 126 1.57 -1.20 -12.56
C THR A 126 1.74 -2.12 -11.35
N SER A 127 1.65 -1.60 -10.12
CA SER A 127 2.01 -2.31 -8.90
C SER A 127 0.82 -2.57 -8.01
N HIS A 128 0.78 -3.78 -7.44
CA HIS A 128 -0.27 -4.19 -6.50
C HIS A 128 0.23 -4.00 -5.07
N PHE A 129 -0.50 -3.23 -4.28
CA PHE A 129 -0.21 -2.95 -2.88
C PHE A 129 -1.12 -3.76 -1.97
N SER A 130 -0.56 -4.20 -0.85
CA SER A 130 -1.31 -4.72 0.27
C SER A 130 -0.78 -4.13 1.57
N VAL A 131 -1.67 -3.93 2.54
CA VAL A 131 -1.32 -3.44 3.87
C VAL A 131 -2.08 -4.21 4.94
N SER A 132 -1.42 -4.51 6.06
CA SER A 132 -2.10 -4.85 7.30
C SER A 132 -1.84 -3.79 8.36
N VAL A 133 -2.88 -3.41 9.08
CA VAL A 133 -2.84 -2.40 10.14
C VAL A 133 -3.42 -3.01 11.41
N GLN A 134 -2.64 -3.03 12.49
CA GLN A 134 -3.01 -3.70 13.74
C GLN A 134 -2.47 -2.96 14.97
N ASN A 135 -3.14 -3.12 16.11
CA ASN A 135 -2.59 -2.83 17.43
C ASN A 135 -1.37 -3.73 17.69
N HIS A 136 -0.18 -3.13 17.76
CA HIS A 136 1.04 -3.85 18.06
C HIS A 136 1.98 -2.93 18.85
N PRO A 137 2.51 -3.36 20.01
CA PRO A 137 3.47 -2.56 20.75
C PRO A 137 4.66 -2.13 19.87
N ASP A 138 5.15 -0.91 20.05
CA ASP A 138 6.40 -0.48 19.43
C ASP A 138 7.60 -1.28 19.99
N PRO A 139 8.82 -1.15 19.42
CA PRO A 139 10.00 -1.86 19.93
C PRO A 139 10.35 -1.56 21.41
N ALA A 140 9.83 -0.46 21.97
CA ALA A 140 9.98 -0.11 23.38
C ALA A 140 8.81 -0.63 24.26
N GLY A 141 7.91 -1.45 23.70
CA GLY A 141 6.76 -2.03 24.39
C GLY A 141 5.60 -1.06 24.60
N LYS A 142 5.60 0.12 23.98
CA LYS A 142 4.51 1.10 24.14
C LYS A 142 3.37 0.79 23.18
N PRO A 143 2.10 0.98 23.59
CA PRO A 143 0.96 0.85 22.69
C PRO A 143 1.09 1.72 21.43
N ALA A 144 1.08 1.06 20.28
CA ALA A 144 1.26 1.67 18.97
C ALA A 144 0.38 0.98 17.92
N VAL A 145 0.20 1.64 16.78
CA VAL A 145 -0.32 1.01 15.57
C VAL A 145 0.85 0.61 14.69
N ARG A 146 0.84 -0.63 14.22
CA ARG A 146 1.81 -1.12 13.24
C ARG A 146 1.16 -1.18 11.87
N PHE A 147 1.93 -0.78 10.87
CA PHE A 147 1.62 -0.95 9.47
C PHE A 147 2.65 -1.89 8.88
N ASP A 148 2.18 -2.93 8.23
CA ASP A 148 3.01 -3.82 7.41
C ASP A 148 2.54 -3.70 5.97
N TRP A 149 3.42 -3.18 5.13
CA TRP A 149 3.15 -2.99 3.72
C TRP A 149 3.86 -4.04 2.90
N ALA A 150 3.23 -4.42 1.79
CA ALA A 150 3.88 -5.10 0.70
C ALA A 150 3.44 -4.50 -0.63
N VAL A 151 4.37 -4.45 -1.58
CA VAL A 151 4.08 -4.13 -2.97
C VAL A 151 4.64 -5.21 -3.87
N ARG A 152 3.83 -5.67 -4.82
CA ARG A 152 4.24 -6.56 -5.89
C ARG A 152 4.35 -5.79 -7.18
N LEU A 153 5.57 -5.66 -7.68
CA LEU A 153 5.88 -5.03 -8.94
C LEU A 153 5.52 -5.98 -10.11
N SER A 154 5.07 -5.41 -11.23
CA SER A 154 4.79 -6.17 -12.45
C SER A 154 6.05 -6.85 -13.01
N LYS A 155 7.18 -6.17 -12.88
CA LYS A 155 8.55 -6.61 -13.21
C LYS A 155 9.52 -6.12 -12.15
N GLU A 156 10.68 -6.74 -12.05
CA GLU A 156 11.79 -6.21 -11.27
C GLU A 156 12.24 -4.85 -11.83
N LEU A 157 12.61 -3.95 -10.94
CA LEU A 157 13.10 -2.62 -11.30
C LEU A 157 14.54 -2.48 -10.76
N ASP A 158 15.47 -2.15 -11.65
CA ASP A 158 16.80 -1.70 -11.28
C ASP A 158 16.78 -0.19 -10.99
N GLU A 159 17.90 0.34 -10.49
CA GLU A 159 18.02 1.78 -10.16
C GLU A 159 17.77 2.69 -11.37
N ALA A 160 18.17 2.25 -12.57
CA ALA A 160 17.99 3.03 -13.79
C ALA A 160 16.51 3.09 -14.19
N ALA A 161 15.79 1.98 -14.09
CA ALA A 161 14.36 1.89 -14.34
C ALA A 161 13.57 2.73 -13.33
N ILE A 162 13.99 2.75 -12.06
CA ILE A 162 13.37 3.61 -11.04
C ILE A 162 13.62 5.08 -11.35
N ALA A 163 14.84 5.46 -11.68
CA ALA A 163 15.20 6.84 -12.01
C ALA A 163 14.46 7.37 -13.26
N ALA A 164 14.07 6.47 -14.18
CA ALA A 164 13.33 6.82 -15.39
C ALA A 164 11.82 7.01 -15.15
N ILE A 165 11.27 6.56 -14.02
CA ILE A 165 9.85 6.71 -13.70
C ILE A 165 9.66 8.04 -12.96
N GLU A 166 9.09 9.03 -13.66
CA GLU A 166 8.77 10.32 -13.07
C GLU A 166 7.84 10.15 -11.85
N GLY A 167 8.21 10.79 -10.74
CA GLY A 167 7.40 10.79 -9.52
C GLY A 167 7.34 9.45 -8.78
N PHE A 168 8.15 8.45 -9.15
CA PHE A 168 8.10 7.12 -8.53
C PHE A 168 8.20 7.18 -7.01
N TRP A 169 7.20 6.60 -6.34
CA TRP A 169 7.09 6.58 -4.89
C TRP A 169 6.33 5.34 -4.42
N LEU A 170 6.99 4.48 -3.64
CA LEU A 170 6.41 3.27 -3.03
C LEU A 170 6.04 3.46 -1.55
N GLY A 171 6.13 4.67 -1.03
CA GLY A 171 5.99 4.93 0.40
C GLY A 171 4.62 5.49 0.81
N THR A 172 4.47 5.76 2.09
CA THR A 172 3.35 6.54 2.64
C THR A 172 3.85 7.90 3.11
N THR A 173 3.01 8.92 2.96
CA THR A 173 3.30 10.28 3.43
C THR A 173 2.26 10.69 4.44
N TYR A 174 2.70 11.27 5.55
CA TYR A 174 1.84 11.82 6.58
C TYR A 174 2.10 13.30 6.79
N LYS A 175 1.02 14.03 7.03
CA LYS A 175 1.05 15.42 7.45
C LYS A 175 0.52 15.53 8.87
N ALA A 176 1.36 16.04 9.77
CA ALA A 176 0.93 16.39 11.11
C ALA A 176 0.09 17.69 11.05
N ALA A 177 -0.97 17.77 11.86
CA ALA A 177 -1.75 19.00 11.97
C ALA A 177 -0.85 20.16 12.41
N THR A 178 -0.95 21.29 11.71
CA THR A 178 -0.29 22.53 12.13
C THR A 178 -0.94 23.06 13.40
N ARG A 179 -0.10 23.58 14.29
CA ARG A 179 -0.54 24.15 15.57
C ARG A 179 -1.38 25.39 15.28
N LYS A 180 -2.59 25.46 15.85
CA LYS A 180 -3.42 26.67 15.75
C LYS A 180 -2.88 27.83 16.59
N THR A 181 -2.22 27.54 17.72
CA THR A 181 -1.75 28.56 18.67
C THR A 181 -0.38 28.21 19.25
N PRO A 182 0.58 29.16 19.39
CA PRO A 182 1.92 28.94 19.94
C PRO A 182 2.01 28.43 21.38
N ASP A 183 0.89 28.23 22.09
CA ASP A 183 0.87 27.73 23.47
C ASP A 183 0.18 26.35 23.64
N ALA A 184 -0.46 25.81 22.60
CA ALA A 184 -1.11 24.50 22.69
C ALA A 184 -0.10 23.37 22.94
N PRO A 185 -0.26 22.50 23.96
CA PRO A 185 0.68 21.42 24.23
C PRO A 185 0.82 20.50 23.02
N ARG A 186 2.06 20.12 22.68
CA ARG A 186 2.35 19.19 21.59
C ARG A 186 1.97 17.77 22.02
N LYS A 187 0.72 17.37 21.84
CA LYS A 187 0.45 15.95 21.60
C LYS A 187 1.12 15.63 20.27
N SER A 188 2.18 14.84 20.32
CA SER A 188 3.01 14.57 19.15
C SER A 188 2.99 13.11 18.82
N TRP A 189 3.06 12.82 17.53
CA TRP A 189 3.20 11.47 17.04
C TRP A 189 4.68 11.11 17.01
N ARG A 190 5.00 9.88 17.33
CA ARG A 190 6.30 9.27 17.08
C ARG A 190 6.11 8.25 15.98
N LEU A 191 6.95 8.35 14.95
CA LEU A 191 7.00 7.36 13.89
C LEU A 191 8.34 6.64 13.99
N GLU A 192 8.31 5.32 13.90
CA GLU A 192 9.50 4.46 13.95
C GLU A 192 9.43 3.42 12.85
N CYS A 193 10.56 3.13 12.22
CA CYS A 193 10.70 2.10 11.20
C CYS A 193 11.38 0.87 11.80
N ASP A 194 11.11 -0.30 11.24
CA ASP A 194 12.00 -1.44 11.40
C ASP A 194 13.21 -1.31 10.45
N GLU A 195 13.97 -2.39 10.30
CA GLU A 195 15.14 -2.43 9.42
C GLU A 195 14.83 -2.40 7.92
N THR A 196 13.57 -2.59 7.54
CA THR A 196 13.09 -2.67 6.15
C THR A 196 12.54 -1.33 5.63
N ALA A 197 12.32 -0.36 6.51
CA ALA A 197 11.79 0.95 6.17
C ALA A 197 12.77 2.10 6.50
N VAL A 198 12.56 3.25 5.85
CA VAL A 198 13.26 4.51 6.13
C VAL A 198 12.23 5.61 6.36
N LEU A 199 12.45 6.40 7.42
CA LEU A 199 11.68 7.60 7.74
C LEU A 199 12.45 8.85 7.32
N GLU A 200 11.85 9.68 6.48
CA GLU A 200 12.34 10.99 6.08
C GLU A 200 11.40 12.07 6.63
N ASN A 201 11.96 13.10 7.25
CA ASN A 201 11.20 14.25 7.73
C ASN A 201 11.48 15.43 6.80
N ILE A 202 10.46 15.90 6.09
CA ILE A 202 10.56 16.97 5.11
C ILE A 202 9.75 18.17 5.60
N ARG A 203 10.26 19.37 5.33
CA ARG A 203 9.48 20.61 5.48
C ARG A 203 9.00 21.06 4.11
N ASP A 204 7.70 21.31 4.01
CA ASP A 204 7.06 21.89 2.83
C ASP A 204 6.32 23.16 3.27
N GLY A 205 6.99 24.30 3.12
CA GLY A 205 6.58 25.56 3.74
C GLY A 205 6.47 25.43 5.27
N GLU A 206 5.28 25.67 5.80
CA GLU A 206 4.98 25.50 7.24
C GLU A 206 4.58 24.07 7.63
N ALA A 207 4.36 23.18 6.65
CA ALA A 207 3.96 21.82 6.92
C ALA A 207 5.16 20.93 7.24
N SER A 208 5.01 20.10 8.28
CA SER A 208 5.91 18.98 8.55
C SER A 208 5.32 17.72 7.90
N LEU A 209 6.08 17.15 6.98
CA LEU A 209 5.75 15.89 6.31
C LEU A 209 6.66 14.77 6.83
N HIS A 210 6.06 13.61 7.06
CA HIS A 210 6.75 12.37 7.41
C HIS A 210 6.57 11.39 6.26
N ARG A 211 7.66 11.01 5.60
CA ARG A 211 7.65 10.06 4.48
C ARG A 211 8.28 8.75 4.92
N LEU A 212 7.54 7.65 4.78
CA LEU A 212 8.01 6.31 5.11
C LEU A 212 8.06 5.49 3.83
N ARG A 213 9.17 4.84 3.55
CA ARG A 213 9.36 4.07 2.33
C ARG A 213 10.16 2.80 2.59
N PRO A 214 10.15 1.82 1.66
CA PRO A 214 11.11 0.74 1.68
C PRO A 214 12.54 1.27 1.70
N LYS A 215 13.40 0.57 2.46
CA LYS A 215 14.84 0.84 2.51
C LYS A 215 15.54 0.41 1.23
N SER A 216 15.09 -0.70 0.65
CA SER A 216 15.58 -1.23 -0.62
C SER A 216 14.41 -1.61 -1.52
N VAL A 217 14.63 -1.47 -2.82
CA VAL A 217 13.67 -1.73 -3.90
C VAL A 217 14.30 -2.49 -5.07
N ALA A 218 15.63 -2.67 -5.04
CA ALA A 218 16.39 -3.30 -6.12
C ALA A 218 16.21 -4.81 -6.14
N ASP A 219 16.13 -5.38 -7.35
CA ASP A 219 16.17 -6.82 -7.64
C ASP A 219 15.09 -7.64 -6.90
N GLN A 220 13.97 -7.01 -6.55
CA GLN A 220 12.87 -7.64 -5.83
C GLN A 220 11.55 -7.40 -6.54
N ARG A 221 10.84 -8.49 -6.83
CA ARG A 221 9.47 -8.42 -7.35
C ARG A 221 8.45 -8.08 -6.26
N THR A 222 8.74 -8.47 -5.02
CA THR A 222 7.90 -8.18 -3.86
C THR A 222 8.75 -7.47 -2.83
N ILE A 223 8.35 -6.25 -2.48
CA ILE A 223 9.04 -5.41 -1.51
C ILE A 223 8.12 -5.26 -0.30
N GLN A 224 8.69 -5.40 0.90
CA GLN A 224 7.96 -5.30 2.15
C GLN A 224 8.61 -4.26 3.05
N TRP A 225 7.79 -3.53 3.80
CA TRP A 225 8.30 -2.60 4.80
C TRP A 225 7.32 -2.37 5.94
N SER A 226 7.84 -2.14 7.14
CA SER A 226 7.01 -1.95 8.33
C SER A 226 7.39 -0.72 9.15
N TYR A 227 6.39 -0.15 9.82
CA TYR A 227 6.60 0.95 10.74
C TYR A 227 5.53 1.02 11.82
N TRP A 228 5.86 1.71 12.92
CA TRP A 228 4.97 2.00 14.04
C TRP A 228 4.64 3.48 14.13
N ILE A 229 3.44 3.77 14.61
CA ILE A 229 3.02 5.12 15.00
C ILE A 229 2.53 5.06 16.44
N THR A 230 3.19 5.83 17.30
CA THR A 230 2.92 5.90 18.74
C THR A 230 2.47 7.31 19.13
N ALA A 231 1.40 7.41 19.92
CA ALA A 231 1.03 8.68 20.56
C ALA A 231 2.02 8.98 21.71
N LYS A 232 2.63 10.17 21.72
CA LYS A 232 3.48 10.62 22.82
C LYS A 232 2.69 11.23 23.97
#